data_AF-A0A7S3QRP8-F1
#
_entry.id   AF-A0A7S3QRP8-F1
#
_cell.length_a   1.000
_cell.length_b   1.000
_cell.length_c   1.000
_cell.angle_alpha   90.00
_cell.angle_beta   90.00
_cell.angle_gamma   90.00
#
_symmetry.space_group_name_H-M   'P 1'
#
loop_
_entity.id
_entity.type
_entity.pdbx_description
1 polymer ?
#
loop_
_entity_poly.entity_id
_entity_poly.type
_entity_poly.pdbx_seq_one_letter_code
_entity_poly.pdbx_strand_id
1 'polypeptide(L)'
;MGTLKTIAPSPGLDAPSVFSLLPAEEAIGGRKAFHGHKELFTSDHEDVIHKNTILGKCNVHTLRNYESLQRISDNDYFARFSYKPASKEFEPDRVPVYCTCELPYNPDLPMIMCDQCEEWYHLKCLEDRNNKVELQQSFCCDQCKAKAKKARVE
;
A
#
# COMPACT_ATOMS: atom_id res chain seq x y z
N MET A 1 2.60 -10.21 -19.34
CA MET A 1 2.83 -9.09 -18.40
C MET A 1 4.15 -9.38 -17.72
N GLY A 2 5.09 -8.44 -17.78
CA GLY A 2 6.49 -8.69 -17.41
C GLY A 2 6.80 -8.19 -16.00
N THR A 3 7.48 -9.03 -15.23
CA THR A 3 8.04 -8.71 -13.92
C THR A 3 8.97 -7.49 -14.02
N LEU A 4 8.76 -6.47 -13.18
CA LEU A 4 9.66 -5.33 -13.07
C LEU A 4 10.93 -5.77 -12.32
N LYS A 5 12.06 -5.84 -13.02
CA LYS A 5 13.33 -6.23 -12.39
C LYS A 5 14.19 -4.99 -12.17
N THR A 6 14.54 -4.71 -10.93
CA THR A 6 15.49 -3.64 -10.60
C THR A 6 16.90 -4.17 -10.48
N ILE A 7 17.82 -3.48 -11.13
CA ILE A 7 19.25 -3.72 -11.00
C ILE A 7 19.75 -2.80 -9.90
N ALA A 8 20.18 -3.35 -8.76
CA ALA A 8 20.87 -2.58 -7.74
C ALA A 8 22.39 -2.83 -7.85
N PRO A 9 23.25 -1.82 -7.65
CA PRO A 9 24.67 -2.06 -7.53
C PRO A 9 24.97 -2.82 -6.22
N SER A 10 25.64 -3.96 -6.32
CA SER A 10 26.19 -4.70 -5.18
C SER A 10 27.58 -4.18 -4.84
N PRO A 11 27.85 -3.71 -3.61
CA PRO A 11 29.21 -3.35 -3.20
C PRO A 11 30.09 -4.61 -3.16
N GLY A 12 31.11 -4.67 -4.02
CA GLY A 12 32.15 -5.72 -3.96
C GLY A 12 31.99 -6.92 -4.90
N LEU A 13 31.03 -6.91 -5.82
CA LEU A 13 30.97 -7.88 -6.94
C LEU A 13 31.07 -7.17 -8.29
N ASP A 14 31.84 -7.74 -9.22
CA ASP A 14 31.98 -7.27 -10.61
C ASP A 14 30.71 -7.48 -11.48
N ALA A 15 29.61 -7.94 -10.87
CA ALA A 15 28.31 -8.14 -11.51
C ALA A 15 27.19 -7.58 -10.62
N PRO A 16 26.22 -6.84 -11.18
CA PRO A 16 25.16 -6.25 -10.38
C PRO A 16 24.22 -7.34 -9.83
N SER A 17 23.98 -7.33 -8.52
CA SER A 17 22.94 -8.16 -7.90
C SER A 17 21.57 -7.63 -8.32
N VAL A 18 20.80 -8.45 -9.04
CA VAL A 18 19.46 -8.09 -9.52
C VAL A 18 18.44 -8.50 -8.46
N PHE A 19 17.93 -7.53 -7.70
CA PHE A 19 16.81 -7.77 -6.78
C PHE A 19 15.50 -7.66 -7.56
N SER A 20 14.71 -8.74 -7.54
CA SER A 20 13.42 -8.77 -8.25
C SER A 20 12.38 -7.95 -7.48
N LEU A 21 11.64 -7.11 -8.20
CA LEU A 21 10.40 -6.54 -7.69
C LEU A 21 9.24 -7.34 -8.27
N LEU A 22 8.30 -7.71 -7.43
CA LEU A 22 7.16 -8.50 -7.83
C LEU A 22 5.91 -7.60 -7.87
N PRO A 23 5.22 -7.50 -9.01
CA PRO A 23 3.88 -6.93 -9.05
C PRO A 23 2.93 -7.71 -8.13
N ALA A 24 1.97 -7.01 -7.53
CA ALA A 24 1.01 -7.65 -6.62
C ALA A 24 0.20 -8.77 -7.27
N GLU A 25 0.03 -8.73 -8.59
CA GLU A 25 -0.64 -9.75 -9.41
C GLU A 25 0.11 -11.08 -9.44
N GLU A 26 1.44 -11.05 -9.30
CA GLU A 26 2.31 -12.22 -9.41
C GLU A 26 2.54 -12.92 -8.05
N ALA A 27 2.18 -12.28 -6.94
CA ALA A 27 2.30 -12.86 -5.61
C ALA A 27 1.18 -13.87 -5.33
N ILE A 28 1.40 -14.78 -4.36
CA ILE A 28 0.36 -15.73 -3.96
C ILE A 28 -0.90 -15.00 -3.46
N GLY A 29 -2.06 -15.42 -3.97
CA GLY A 29 -3.33 -14.79 -3.66
C GLY A 29 -3.61 -13.50 -4.46
N GLY A 30 -2.65 -13.05 -5.27
CA GLY A 30 -2.79 -11.93 -6.21
C GLY A 30 -3.07 -10.57 -5.54
N ARG A 31 -3.45 -9.61 -6.38
CA ARG A 31 -3.78 -8.25 -5.94
C ARG A 31 -4.96 -8.25 -4.95
N LYS A 32 -4.79 -7.59 -3.82
CA LYS A 32 -5.82 -7.35 -2.81
C LYS A 32 -6.30 -5.90 -2.86
N ALA A 33 -7.44 -5.62 -2.24
CA ALA A 33 -8.06 -4.29 -2.23
C ALA A 33 -7.19 -3.21 -1.55
N PHE A 34 -6.28 -3.61 -0.65
CA PHE A 34 -5.37 -2.69 0.03
C PHE A 34 -4.06 -2.43 -0.73
N HIS A 35 -3.81 -3.13 -1.85
CA HIS A 35 -2.62 -2.88 -2.67
C HIS A 35 -2.83 -1.66 -3.56
N GLY A 36 -1.94 -0.68 -3.47
CA GLY A 36 -1.93 0.49 -4.36
C GLY A 36 -1.61 0.11 -5.82
N HIS A 37 -2.05 0.91 -6.78
CA HIS A 37 -1.85 0.68 -8.21
C HIS A 37 -0.37 0.67 -8.58
N LYS A 38 0.44 1.51 -7.93
CA LYS A 38 1.90 1.62 -8.09
C LYS A 38 2.69 0.82 -7.03
N GLU A 39 2.03 -0.10 -6.32
CA GLU A 39 2.67 -0.93 -5.29
C GLU A 39 3.39 -2.14 -5.88
N LEU A 40 4.63 -2.36 -5.44
CA LEU A 40 5.47 -3.51 -5.75
C LEU A 40 5.94 -4.18 -4.45
N PHE A 41 6.33 -5.45 -4.53
CA PHE A 41 6.98 -6.15 -3.44
C PHE A 41 8.46 -6.34 -3.72
N THR A 42 9.32 -6.05 -2.74
CA THR A 42 10.73 -6.46 -2.82
C THR A 42 10.82 -7.97 -2.67
N SER A 43 11.79 -8.62 -3.32
CA SER A 43 11.93 -10.07 -3.22
C SER A 43 13.41 -10.47 -3.14
N ASP A 44 13.65 -11.59 -2.48
CA ASP A 44 14.93 -12.31 -2.45
C ASP A 44 15.14 -13.19 -3.70
N HIS A 45 14.18 -13.18 -4.62
CA HIS A 45 14.33 -13.88 -5.90
C HIS A 45 15.39 -13.21 -6.79
N GLU A 46 16.40 -13.98 -7.15
CA GLU A 46 17.45 -13.58 -8.09
C GLU A 46 17.20 -14.20 -9.47
N ASP A 47 17.49 -13.44 -10.52
CA ASP A 47 17.40 -13.94 -11.89
C ASP A 47 18.46 -13.28 -12.78
N VAL A 48 18.91 -14.01 -13.80
CA VAL A 48 19.87 -13.52 -14.78
C VAL A 48 19.12 -13.01 -16.00
N ILE A 49 19.19 -11.71 -16.25
CA ILE A 49 18.55 -11.08 -17.42
C ILE A 49 19.57 -10.54 -18.41
N HIS A 50 19.22 -10.57 -19.68
CA HIS A 50 20.03 -9.96 -20.72
C HIS A 50 19.83 -8.45 -20.74
N LYS A 51 20.90 -7.66 -20.83
CA LYS A 51 20.83 -6.18 -20.79
C LYS A 51 19.83 -5.57 -21.78
N ASN A 52 19.64 -6.20 -22.95
CA ASN A 52 18.71 -5.69 -23.97
C ASN A 52 17.23 -5.82 -23.58
N THR A 53 16.90 -6.55 -22.51
CA THR A 53 15.51 -6.64 -22.01
C THR A 53 15.16 -5.49 -21.08
N ILE A 54 16.13 -4.64 -20.72
CA ILE A 54 15.90 -3.47 -19.86
C ILE A 54 15.22 -2.39 -20.71
N LEU A 55 13.97 -2.08 -20.39
CA LEU A 55 13.19 -1.07 -21.11
C LEU A 55 13.46 0.36 -20.63
N GLY A 56 13.89 0.53 -19.37
CA GLY A 56 14.09 1.85 -18.78
C GLY A 56 14.39 1.78 -17.28
N LYS A 57 14.46 2.95 -16.65
CA LYS A 57 14.65 3.12 -15.20
C LYS A 57 13.34 3.53 -14.54
N CYS A 58 13.10 3.04 -13.33
CA CYS A 58 12.03 3.49 -12.46
C CYS A 58 12.57 3.84 -11.06
N ASN A 59 11.77 4.55 -10.28
CA ASN A 59 12.05 4.86 -8.89
C ASN A 59 11.12 4.01 -8.00
N VAL A 60 11.68 3.43 -6.94
CA VAL A 60 10.91 2.67 -5.97
C VAL A 60 11.13 3.30 -4.61
N HIS A 61 10.07 3.87 -4.09
CA HIS A 61 10.07 4.64 -2.86
C HIS A 61 9.59 3.76 -1.68
N THR A 62 9.90 4.19 -0.45
CA THR A 62 9.10 3.75 0.70
C THR A 62 7.70 4.36 0.58
N LEU A 63 6.68 3.76 1.21
CA LEU A 63 5.32 4.32 1.21
C LEU A 63 5.33 5.80 1.66
N ARG A 64 6.01 6.11 2.77
CA ARG A 64 6.12 7.47 3.30
C ARG A 64 6.71 8.46 2.31
N ASN A 65 7.76 8.06 1.58
CA ASN A 65 8.39 8.93 0.59
C ASN A 65 7.49 9.12 -0.64
N TYR A 66 6.83 8.05 -1.09
CA TYR A 66 5.89 8.09 -2.19
C TYR A 66 4.72 9.07 -1.94
N GLU A 67 4.14 9.02 -0.74
CA GLU A 67 3.05 9.94 -0.34
C GLU A 67 3.49 11.40 -0.25
N SER A 68 4.78 11.65 -0.01
CA SER A 68 5.34 13.00 0.08
C SER A 68 5.70 13.61 -1.29
N LEU A 69 5.57 12.85 -2.39
CA LEU A 69 5.88 13.34 -3.72
C LEU A 69 4.89 14.44 -4.13
N GLN A 70 5.40 15.60 -4.54
CA GLN A 70 4.56 16.68 -5.07
C GLN A 70 3.81 16.27 -6.34
N ARG A 71 4.41 15.38 -7.15
CA ARG A 71 3.79 14.83 -8.35
C ARG A 71 4.33 13.44 -8.61
N ILE A 72 3.42 12.48 -8.74
CA ILE A 72 3.73 11.09 -9.04
C ILE A 72 3.84 10.95 -10.56
N SER A 73 4.95 10.39 -11.05
CA SER A 73 5.14 10.07 -12.47
C SER A 73 4.84 8.60 -12.77
N ASP A 74 4.79 8.24 -14.05
CA ASP A 74 4.56 6.85 -14.46
C ASP A 74 5.66 5.88 -13.99
N ASN A 75 6.86 6.42 -13.75
CA ASN A 75 8.04 5.68 -13.32
C ASN A 75 8.22 5.66 -11.80
N ASP A 76 7.32 6.26 -11.02
CA ASP A 76 7.35 6.22 -9.56
C ASP A 76 6.47 5.08 -9.05
N TYR A 77 7.09 4.21 -8.25
CA TYR A 77 6.47 3.08 -7.58
C TYR A 77 6.79 3.14 -6.09
N PHE A 78 6.11 2.33 -5.30
CA PHE A 78 6.45 2.17 -3.89
C PHE A 78 6.45 0.72 -3.46
N ALA A 79 7.26 0.42 -2.45
CA ALA A 79 7.27 -0.88 -1.79
C ALA A 79 7.23 -0.68 -0.28
N ARG A 80 6.43 -1.51 0.38
CA ARG A 80 6.33 -1.58 1.85
C ARG A 80 6.30 -3.01 2.39
N PHE A 81 6.25 -3.98 1.49
CA PHE A 81 6.35 -5.40 1.80
C PHE A 81 7.51 -6.02 1.04
N SER A 82 8.18 -6.97 1.68
CA SER A 82 9.00 -7.97 1.02
C SER A 82 8.21 -9.26 0.87
N TYR A 83 8.38 -9.97 -0.24
CA TYR A 83 7.77 -11.25 -0.52
C TYR A 83 8.86 -12.28 -0.83
N LYS A 84 8.83 -13.39 -0.09
CA LYS A 84 9.74 -14.53 -0.22
C LYS A 84 9.04 -15.65 -1.01
N PRO A 85 9.32 -15.85 -2.30
CA PRO A 85 8.52 -16.76 -3.13
C PRO A 85 8.66 -18.23 -2.72
N ALA A 86 9.82 -18.61 -2.16
CA ALA A 86 10.07 -19.98 -1.71
C ALA A 86 9.19 -20.39 -0.52
N SER A 87 9.07 -19.52 0.49
CA SER A 87 8.22 -19.77 1.67
C SER A 87 6.80 -19.22 1.51
N LYS A 88 6.55 -18.37 0.52
CA LYS A 88 5.28 -17.66 0.28
C LYS A 88 4.90 -16.70 1.41
N GLU A 89 5.90 -16.13 2.07
CA GLU A 89 5.74 -15.24 3.20
C GLU A 89 5.89 -13.77 2.79
N PHE A 90 5.20 -12.91 3.51
CA PHE A 90 5.32 -11.46 3.41
C PHE A 90 5.98 -10.91 4.68
N GLU A 91 6.83 -9.90 4.50
CA GLU A 91 7.45 -9.15 5.59
C GLU A 91 7.17 -7.65 5.45
N PRO A 92 6.68 -6.96 6.49
CA PRO A 92 6.29 -7.52 7.78
C PRO A 92 5.02 -8.42 7.68
N ASP A 93 4.91 -9.39 8.58
CA ASP A 93 3.77 -10.33 8.67
C ASP A 93 2.51 -9.67 9.28
N ARG A 94 2.71 -8.56 10.00
CA ARG A 94 1.65 -7.76 10.63
C ARG A 94 1.79 -6.31 10.24
N VAL A 95 0.66 -5.71 9.89
CA VAL A 95 0.55 -4.28 9.59
C VAL A 95 -0.67 -3.68 10.28
N PRO A 96 -0.63 -2.39 10.62
CA PRO A 96 -1.80 -1.67 11.10
C PRO A 96 -2.95 -1.78 10.10
N VAL A 97 -4.15 -1.98 10.62
CA VAL A 97 -5.40 -2.00 9.85
C VAL A 97 -6.30 -0.86 10.31
N TYR A 98 -7.14 -0.40 9.40
CA TYR A 98 -8.00 0.76 9.63
C TYR A 98 -9.42 0.48 9.17
N CYS A 99 -10.33 1.37 9.56
CA CYS A 99 -11.74 1.32 9.22
C CYS A 99 -12.43 0.06 9.76
N THR A 100 -13.75 0.02 9.60
CA THR A 100 -14.58 -1.15 9.96
C THR A 100 -14.37 -2.36 9.05
N CYS A 101 -13.58 -2.24 7.98
CA CYS A 101 -13.22 -3.35 7.09
C CYS A 101 -11.91 -4.03 7.50
N GLU A 102 -11.19 -3.49 8.49
CA GLU A 102 -9.94 -4.07 9.02
C GLU A 102 -8.91 -4.37 7.92
N LEU A 103 -8.77 -3.44 6.97
CA LEU A 103 -7.78 -3.54 5.90
C LEU A 103 -6.59 -2.60 6.13
N PRO A 104 -5.38 -2.99 5.69
CA PRO A 104 -4.24 -2.08 5.65
C PRO A 104 -4.55 -0.84 4.79
N TYR A 105 -3.87 0.26 5.10
CA TYR A 105 -4.01 1.52 4.36
C TYR A 105 -3.68 1.34 2.86
N ASN A 106 -4.42 2.00 1.98
CA ASN A 106 -4.13 2.06 0.55
C ASN A 106 -4.01 3.55 0.14
N PRO A 107 -2.86 4.01 -0.39
CA PRO A 107 -2.67 5.42 -0.74
C PRO A 107 -3.59 5.93 -1.84
N ASP A 108 -4.21 5.03 -2.61
CA ASP A 108 -5.16 5.40 -3.67
C ASP A 108 -6.61 5.50 -3.18
N LEU A 109 -6.89 5.09 -1.94
CA LEU A 109 -8.24 5.10 -1.38
C LEU A 109 -8.40 6.25 -0.38
N PRO A 110 -9.29 7.22 -0.63
CA PRO A 110 -9.49 8.34 0.27
C PRO A 110 -10.08 7.87 1.61
N MET A 111 -9.51 8.40 2.69
CA MET A 111 -9.95 8.15 4.05
C MET A 111 -10.18 9.46 4.80
N ILE A 112 -11.07 9.42 5.80
CA ILE A 112 -11.32 10.53 6.73
C ILE A 112 -11.18 10.05 8.17
N MET A 113 -10.63 10.91 9.02
CA MET A 113 -10.46 10.65 10.45
C MET A 113 -11.68 11.11 11.25
N CYS A 114 -12.06 10.34 12.25
CA CYS A 114 -13.10 10.73 13.21
C CYS A 114 -12.55 11.68 14.26
N ASP A 115 -13.18 12.84 14.46
CA ASP A 115 -12.76 13.88 15.41
C ASP A 115 -12.88 13.46 16.89
N GLN A 116 -13.52 12.32 17.16
CA GLN A 116 -13.80 11.85 18.52
C GLN A 116 -12.96 10.65 18.96
N CYS A 117 -12.56 9.79 18.01
CA CYS A 117 -11.79 8.59 18.34
C CYS A 117 -10.50 8.46 17.53
N GLU A 118 -10.21 9.43 16.64
CA GLU A 118 -8.99 9.49 15.82
C GLU A 118 -8.78 8.26 14.90
N GLU A 119 -9.82 7.43 14.73
CA GLU A 119 -9.83 6.30 13.80
C GLU A 119 -10.11 6.75 12.37
N TRP A 120 -9.52 6.06 11.40
CA TRP A 120 -9.62 6.35 9.97
C TRP A 120 -10.65 5.47 9.27
N TYR A 121 -11.45 6.06 8.38
CA TYR A 121 -12.53 5.38 7.65
C TYR A 121 -12.43 5.66 6.16
N HIS A 122 -12.56 4.62 5.33
CA HIS A 122 -12.68 4.80 3.88
C HIS A 122 -14.00 5.50 3.55
N LEU A 123 -13.95 6.52 2.68
CA LEU A 123 -15.19 7.21 2.27
C LEU A 123 -16.21 6.25 1.68
N LYS A 124 -15.75 5.31 0.85
CA LYS A 124 -16.61 4.27 0.27
C LYS A 124 -17.31 3.41 1.34
N CYS A 125 -16.60 3.00 2.40
CA CYS A 125 -17.22 2.23 3.48
C CYS A 125 -18.27 3.02 4.27
N LEU A 126 -18.16 4.35 4.31
CA LEU A 126 -19.17 5.23 4.89
C LEU A 126 -20.36 5.41 3.95
N GLU A 127 -20.12 5.61 2.66
CA GLU A 127 -21.16 5.71 1.62
C GLU A 127 -22.02 4.44 1.55
N ASP A 128 -21.39 3.26 1.58
CA ASP A 128 -22.08 1.96 1.61
C ASP A 128 -22.99 1.82 2.85
N ARG A 129 -22.74 2.61 3.90
CA ARG A 129 -23.55 2.69 5.13
C ARG A 129 -24.51 3.89 5.14
N ASN A 130 -24.70 4.56 4.01
CA ASN A 130 -25.52 5.77 3.84
C ASN A 130 -25.03 6.99 4.65
N ASN A 131 -23.74 7.04 4.97
CA ASN A 131 -23.11 8.18 5.63
C ASN A 131 -22.25 8.94 4.61
N LYS A 132 -22.86 9.90 3.90
CA LYS A 132 -22.16 10.71 2.90
C LYS A 132 -21.28 11.73 3.62
N VAL A 133 -19.98 11.72 3.31
CA VAL A 133 -18.98 12.57 3.96
C VAL A 133 -18.04 13.13 2.92
N GLU A 134 -17.80 14.43 2.99
CA GLU A 134 -16.83 15.14 2.16
C GLU A 134 -15.52 15.33 2.97
N LEU A 135 -14.36 15.19 2.32
CA LEU A 135 -13.04 15.21 2.97
C LEU A 135 -12.71 16.52 3.70
N GLN A 136 -13.42 17.61 3.43
CA GLN A 136 -13.16 18.94 4.00
C GLN A 136 -14.04 19.27 5.21
N GLN A 137 -14.83 18.32 5.70
CA GLN A 137 -15.77 18.53 6.80
C GLN A 137 -15.36 17.78 8.07
N SER A 138 -15.75 18.30 9.24
CA SER A 138 -15.66 17.58 10.52
C SER A 138 -16.44 16.27 10.44
N PHE A 139 -15.85 15.16 10.89
CA PHE A 139 -16.47 13.85 10.81
C PHE A 139 -16.52 13.17 12.17
N CYS A 140 -17.69 12.62 12.50
CA CYS A 140 -17.90 11.78 13.67
C CYS A 140 -18.50 10.44 13.23
N CYS A 141 -17.86 9.33 13.62
CA CYS A 141 -18.28 8.00 13.24
C CYS A 141 -19.55 7.56 13.99
N ASP A 142 -20.23 6.55 13.46
CA ASP A 142 -21.51 6.08 14.02
C ASP A 142 -21.38 5.51 15.43
N GLN A 143 -20.22 4.92 15.76
CA GLN A 143 -19.94 4.42 17.11
C GLN A 143 -19.88 5.56 18.13
N CYS A 144 -19.19 6.65 17.80
CA CYS A 144 -19.11 7.84 18.66
C CYS A 144 -20.47 8.54 18.77
N LYS A 145 -21.21 8.67 17.65
CA LYS A 145 -22.60 9.18 17.67
C LYS A 145 -23.51 8.35 18.58
N ALA A 146 -23.39 7.02 18.54
CA ALA A 146 -24.18 6.13 19.39
C ALA A 146 -23.82 6.26 20.88
N LYS A 147 -22.52 6.36 21.21
CA LYS A 147 -22.05 6.58 22.60
C LYS A 147 -22.59 7.89 23.18
N ALA A 148 -22.55 8.97 22.40
CA ALA A 148 -23.06 10.28 22.83
C ALA A 148 -24.58 10.28 23.07
N LYS A 149 -25.35 9.49 22.32
CA LYS A 149 -26.81 9.33 22.54
C LYS A 149 -27.11 8.58 23.85
N LYS A 150 -26.34 7.53 24.17
CA LYS A 150 -26.53 6.77 25.42
C LYS A 150 -26.28 7.63 26.66
N ALA A 151 -25.22 8.44 26.64
CA ALA A 151 -24.87 9.35 27.74
C ALA A 151 -25.87 10.49 28.00
N ARG A 152 -26.87 10.69 27.13
CA ARG A 152 -27.92 11.72 27.29
C ARG A 152 -29.24 11.17 27.84
N VAL A 153 -29.38 9.85 27.89
CA VAL A 153 -30.60 9.16 28.33
C VAL A 153 -30.45 8.61 29.75
N GLU A 154 -29.22 8.62 30.28
CA GLU A 154 -28.84 8.37 31.67
C GLU A 154 -28.71 9.68 32.45
#